data_AF-A0A8C3SV41-F1
#
_entry.id   AF-A0A8C3SV41-F1
#
_cell.length_a   1.000
_cell.length_b   1.000
_cell.length_c   1.000
_cell.angle_alpha   90.00
_cell.angle_beta   90.00
_cell.angle_gamma   90.00
#
_symmetry.space_group_name_H-M   'P 1'
#
loop_
_entity.id
_entity.type
_entity.pdbx_description
1 polymer ?
#
loop_
_entity_poly.entity_id
_entity_poly.type
_entity_poly.pdbx_seq_one_letter_code
_entity_poly.pdbx_strand_id
1 'polypeptide(L)'
;LWAETGEKMEAAAAERGPAATGGGAGPRAAAVVPERLQRREAERQREAERRRQEKAAQAVQEEQSGFFAAAFSRERAAIEALLGPGQEEAAARLQGLQKLLTDSVRFLAPYEVRQGQEALSRLQAALTAKRQQLQPKKRFSAPADKTKAAHGAASILSAKVTTKY
;
A
#
# COMPACT_ATOMS: atom_id res chain seq x y z
N LEU A 1 -4.11 -51.30 36.32
CA LEU A 1 -4.18 -52.72 36.75
C LEU A 1 -4.40 -53.56 35.49
N TRP A 2 -3.36 -54.32 35.10
CA TRP A 2 -3.29 -55.37 34.05
C TRP A 2 -3.33 -54.87 32.57
N ALA A 3 -2.43 -55.26 31.65
CA ALA A 3 -1.32 -56.20 31.68
C ALA A 3 -0.27 -55.89 30.58
N GLU A 4 1.00 -56.15 30.89
CA GLU A 4 2.07 -56.50 29.96
C GLU A 4 1.72 -57.73 29.12
N THR A 5 2.14 -57.74 27.85
CA THR A 5 2.75 -58.92 27.21
C THR A 5 3.70 -58.45 26.12
N GLY A 6 5.00 -58.53 26.40
CA GLY A 6 5.99 -58.71 25.36
C GLY A 6 6.22 -60.21 25.17
N GLU A 7 6.20 -60.69 23.91
CA GLU A 7 6.94 -61.89 23.56
C GLU A 7 7.25 -61.94 22.06
N LYS A 8 8.56 -61.94 21.79
CA LYS A 8 9.31 -62.72 20.80
C LYS A 8 8.55 -63.28 19.58
N MET A 9 9.01 -62.88 18.40
CA MET A 9 9.37 -63.89 17.39
C MET A 9 10.74 -63.58 16.78
N GLU A 10 11.58 -64.59 16.93
CA GLU A 10 12.93 -64.78 16.43
C GLU A 10 12.88 -65.35 15.01
N ALA A 11 13.99 -65.17 14.27
CA ALA A 11 14.47 -66.02 13.19
C ALA A 11 13.67 -66.11 11.87
N ALA A 12 14.14 -65.34 10.89
CA ALA A 12 14.35 -65.86 9.54
C ALA A 12 15.63 -65.25 8.96
N ALA A 13 16.76 -65.90 9.26
CA ALA A 13 18.00 -65.71 8.53
C ALA A 13 17.81 -66.22 7.09
N ALA A 14 17.77 -65.30 6.13
CA ALA A 14 17.92 -65.62 4.71
C ALA A 14 19.26 -65.05 4.23
N GLU A 15 20.31 -65.81 4.48
CA GLU A 15 21.56 -65.78 3.73
C GLU A 15 21.25 -65.78 2.22
N ARG A 16 21.53 -64.68 1.54
CA ARG A 16 21.64 -64.65 0.07
C ARG A 16 22.98 -64.00 -0.25
N GLY A 17 23.94 -64.85 -0.62
CA GLY A 17 25.33 -64.49 -0.83
C GLY A 17 25.57 -63.45 -1.93
N PRO A 18 26.80 -62.93 -2.03
CA PRO A 18 27.15 -61.88 -2.97
C PRO A 18 27.24 -62.46 -4.38
N ALA A 19 26.20 -62.24 -5.19
CA ALA A 19 26.30 -62.42 -6.63
C ALA A 19 27.16 -61.27 -7.20
N ALA A 20 28.43 -61.57 -7.38
CA ALA A 20 29.35 -60.78 -8.17
C ALA A 20 28.84 -60.69 -9.62
N THR A 21 28.30 -59.54 -10.00
CA THR A 21 28.16 -59.17 -11.41
C THR A 21 29.17 -58.08 -11.70
N GLY A 22 30.35 -58.50 -12.15
CA GLY A 22 31.34 -57.63 -12.76
C GLY A 22 30.77 -57.03 -14.04
N GLY A 23 30.41 -55.76 -13.99
CA GLY A 23 30.25 -54.90 -15.16
C GLY A 23 31.33 -53.83 -15.07
N GLY A 24 32.33 -53.90 -15.94
CA GLY A 24 33.48 -52.99 -15.96
C GLY A 24 33.05 -51.53 -16.13
N ALA A 25 32.90 -50.82 -15.02
CA ALA A 25 32.94 -49.37 -15.01
C ALA A 25 34.41 -48.96 -15.11
N GLY A 26 34.87 -48.67 -16.33
CA GLY A 26 36.17 -48.04 -16.52
C GLY A 26 36.30 -46.78 -15.63
N PRO A 27 37.52 -46.38 -15.24
CA PRO A 27 37.76 -45.34 -14.22
C PRO A 27 37.02 -44.01 -14.47
N ARG A 28 36.63 -43.76 -15.71
CA ARG A 28 35.84 -42.60 -16.13
C ARG A 28 34.36 -42.64 -15.71
N ALA A 29 33.72 -43.82 -15.64
CA ALA A 29 32.33 -43.97 -15.19
C ALA A 29 32.20 -43.87 -13.66
N ALA A 30 33.20 -44.37 -12.93
CA ALA A 30 33.28 -44.23 -11.47
C ALA A 30 33.50 -42.77 -11.03
N ALA A 31 34.22 -41.96 -11.83
CA ALA A 31 34.42 -40.53 -11.59
C ALA A 31 33.19 -39.65 -11.89
N VAL A 32 32.28 -40.08 -12.80
CA VAL A 32 31.06 -39.32 -13.16
C VAL A 32 29.94 -39.48 -12.13
N VAL A 33 29.90 -40.60 -11.39
CA VAL A 33 28.91 -40.82 -10.31
C VAL A 33 29.00 -39.78 -9.19
N PRO A 34 30.18 -39.47 -8.60
CA PRO A 34 30.29 -38.44 -7.58
C PRO A 34 29.96 -37.06 -8.12
N GLU A 35 30.29 -36.73 -9.37
CA GLU A 35 29.89 -35.45 -9.98
C GLU A 35 28.36 -35.31 -10.11
N ARG A 36 27.64 -36.36 -10.50
CA ARG A 36 26.17 -36.32 -10.58
C ARG A 36 25.52 -36.22 -9.20
N LEU A 37 26.10 -36.86 -8.19
CA LEU A 37 25.64 -36.76 -6.81
C LEU A 37 25.86 -35.34 -6.25
N GLN A 38 27.04 -34.77 -6.47
CA GLN A 38 27.37 -33.39 -6.12
C GLN A 38 26.44 -32.39 -6.82
N ARG A 39 26.11 -32.61 -8.10
CA ARG A 39 25.12 -31.77 -8.81
C ARG A 39 23.74 -31.81 -8.17
N ARG A 40 23.25 -33.00 -7.76
CA ARG A 40 21.96 -33.14 -7.06
C ARG A 40 21.99 -32.53 -5.66
N GLU A 41 23.11 -32.65 -4.94
CA GLU A 41 23.28 -31.97 -3.65
C GLU A 41 23.31 -30.45 -3.80
N ALA A 42 24.05 -29.93 -4.78
CA ALA A 42 24.06 -28.50 -5.10
C ALA A 42 22.67 -28.00 -5.52
N GLU A 43 21.92 -28.79 -6.29
CA GLU A 43 20.54 -28.46 -6.67
C GLU A 43 19.61 -28.41 -5.45
N ARG A 44 19.67 -29.43 -4.57
CA ARG A 44 18.91 -29.44 -3.31
C ARG A 44 19.26 -28.26 -2.41
N GLN A 45 20.55 -27.91 -2.30
CA GLN A 45 21.01 -26.76 -1.53
C GLN A 45 20.47 -25.45 -2.12
N ARG A 46 20.56 -25.27 -3.44
CA ARG A 46 20.02 -24.08 -4.13
C ARG A 46 18.51 -23.95 -3.96
N GLU A 47 17.76 -25.03 -4.02
CA GLU A 47 16.31 -24.99 -3.78
C GLU A 47 15.98 -24.66 -2.32
N ALA A 48 16.73 -25.20 -1.36
CA ALA A 48 16.57 -24.88 0.05
C ALA A 48 16.90 -23.41 0.33
N GLU A 49 17.96 -22.88 -0.26
CA GLU A 49 18.33 -21.46 -0.20
C GLU A 49 17.26 -20.57 -0.84
N ARG A 50 16.74 -20.95 -2.01
CA ARG A 50 15.63 -20.23 -2.68
C ARG A 50 14.41 -20.17 -1.77
N ARG A 51 13.98 -21.30 -1.21
CA ARG A 51 12.86 -21.35 -0.25
C ARG A 51 13.12 -20.52 1.00
N ARG A 52 14.35 -20.49 1.50
CA ARG A 52 14.73 -19.67 2.65
C ARG A 52 14.66 -18.18 2.31
N GLN A 53 15.14 -17.78 1.14
CA GLN A 53 15.07 -16.40 0.65
C GLN A 53 13.63 -15.94 0.45
N GLU A 54 12.78 -16.77 -0.16
CA GLU A 54 11.35 -16.48 -0.34
C GLU A 54 10.66 -16.23 1.01
N LYS A 55 10.88 -17.11 2.00
CA LYS A 55 10.33 -16.94 3.35
C LYS A 55 10.84 -15.69 4.05
N ALA A 56 12.13 -15.39 3.91
CA ALA A 56 12.72 -14.17 4.48
C ALA A 56 12.14 -12.91 3.81
N ALA A 57 11.96 -12.92 2.49
CA ALA A 57 11.34 -11.81 1.77
C ALA A 57 9.88 -11.59 2.21
N GLN A 58 9.12 -12.67 2.42
CA GLN A 58 7.75 -12.58 2.92
C GLN A 58 7.70 -12.03 4.35
N ALA A 59 8.56 -12.50 5.25
CA ALA A 59 8.63 -11.98 6.61
C ALA A 59 8.93 -10.47 6.65
N VAL A 60 9.86 -10.00 5.80
CA VAL A 60 10.15 -8.57 5.66
C VAL A 60 8.92 -7.79 5.19
N GLN A 61 8.13 -8.33 4.25
CA GLN A 61 6.90 -7.65 3.81
C GLN A 61 5.87 -7.51 4.94
N GLU A 62 5.68 -8.56 5.74
CA GLU A 62 4.74 -8.55 6.88
C GLU A 62 5.18 -7.58 7.99
N GLU A 63 6.48 -7.47 8.26
CA GLU A 63 7.02 -6.48 9.20
C GLU A 63 6.80 -5.04 8.69
N GLN A 64 7.00 -4.81 7.39
CA GLN A 64 6.85 -3.50 6.76
C GLN A 64 5.37 -3.05 6.71
N SER A 65 4.42 -3.95 6.47
CA SER A 65 2.99 -3.62 6.52
C SER A 65 2.55 -3.25 7.95
N GLY A 66 3.03 -3.98 8.97
CA GLY A 66 2.79 -3.65 10.38
C GLY A 66 3.34 -2.28 10.77
N PHE A 67 4.57 -1.97 10.33
CA PHE A 67 5.16 -0.65 10.52
C PHE A 67 4.34 0.45 9.85
N PHE A 68 3.92 0.23 8.59
CA PHE A 68 3.06 1.16 7.87
C PHE A 68 1.75 1.42 8.62
N ALA A 69 1.04 0.38 9.07
CA ALA A 69 -0.24 0.54 9.76
C ALA A 69 -0.10 1.39 11.04
N ALA A 70 0.98 1.16 11.82
CA ALA A 70 1.27 1.93 13.01
C ALA A 70 1.65 3.40 12.68
N ALA A 71 2.52 3.61 11.70
CA ALA A 71 2.95 4.94 11.27
C ALA A 71 1.78 5.74 10.67
N PHE A 72 1.00 5.14 9.77
CA PHE A 72 -0.16 5.74 9.12
C PHE A 72 -1.21 6.18 10.13
N SER A 73 -1.50 5.33 11.13
CA SER A 73 -2.46 5.66 12.18
C SER A 73 -2.01 6.83 13.05
N ARG A 74 -0.73 6.88 13.44
CA ARG A 74 -0.15 7.99 14.20
C ARG A 74 -0.22 9.29 13.42
N GLU A 75 0.18 9.26 12.16
CA GLU A 75 0.27 10.47 11.35
C GLU A 75 -1.12 11.00 10.96
N ARG A 76 -2.06 10.10 10.71
CA ARG A 76 -3.48 10.46 10.57
C ARG A 76 -4.01 11.15 11.82
N ALA A 77 -3.76 10.60 13.01
CA ALA A 77 -4.20 11.20 14.27
C ALA A 77 -3.58 12.60 14.48
N ALA A 78 -2.32 12.78 14.10
CA ALA A 78 -1.66 14.08 14.15
C ALA A 78 -2.32 15.10 13.19
N ILE A 79 -2.67 14.69 11.97
CA ILE A 79 -3.40 15.56 11.02
C ILE A 79 -4.78 15.92 11.56
N GLU A 80 -5.50 14.96 12.14
CA GLU A 80 -6.81 15.18 12.76
C GLU A 80 -6.74 16.18 13.93
N ALA A 81 -5.65 16.18 14.72
CA ALA A 81 -5.41 17.18 15.76
C ALA A 81 -5.11 18.59 15.19
N LEU A 82 -4.39 18.67 14.07
CA LEU A 82 -3.99 19.93 13.44
C LEU A 82 -5.09 20.58 12.58
N LEU A 83 -6.16 19.85 12.27
CA LEU A 83 -7.32 20.31 11.48
C LEU A 83 -8.09 21.49 12.12
N GLY A 84 -7.74 21.91 13.34
CA GLY A 84 -8.21 23.14 13.99
C GLY A 84 -7.29 24.34 13.73
N PRO A 85 -6.19 24.52 14.49
CA PRO A 85 -5.38 25.75 14.49
C PRO A 85 -4.31 25.81 13.39
N GLY A 86 -3.95 24.70 12.74
CA GLY A 86 -2.75 24.59 11.90
C GLY A 86 -3.02 24.01 10.51
N GLN A 87 -3.90 24.64 9.72
CA GLN A 87 -4.32 24.13 8.40
C GLN A 87 -3.15 23.96 7.41
N GLU A 88 -2.17 24.87 7.43
CA GLU A 88 -1.00 24.80 6.56
C GLU A 88 -0.08 23.64 6.95
N GLU A 89 0.14 23.44 8.25
CA GLU A 89 0.92 22.32 8.77
C GLU A 89 0.20 20.98 8.51
N ALA A 90 -1.12 20.94 8.65
CA ALA A 90 -1.93 19.77 8.32
C ALA A 90 -1.84 19.41 6.83
N ALA A 91 -1.76 20.40 5.93
CA ALA A 91 -1.57 20.15 4.50
C ALA A 91 -0.18 19.58 4.19
N ALA A 92 0.88 20.08 4.84
CA ALA A 92 2.23 19.53 4.71
C ALA A 92 2.32 18.08 5.24
N ARG A 93 1.70 17.80 6.38
CA ARG A 93 1.60 16.45 6.96
C ARG A 93 0.82 15.49 6.07
N LEU A 94 -0.25 15.96 5.44
CA LEU A 94 -1.03 15.18 4.48
C LEU A 94 -0.18 14.77 3.25
N GLN A 95 0.67 15.67 2.74
CA GLN A 95 1.63 15.34 1.68
C GLN A 95 2.64 14.27 2.14
N GLY A 96 3.13 14.38 3.37
CA GLY A 96 3.97 13.34 4.00
C GLY A 96 3.26 11.98 4.06
N LEU A 97 1.98 11.96 4.43
CA LEU A 97 1.16 10.75 4.48
C LEU A 97 0.93 10.11 3.09
N GLN A 98 0.76 10.93 2.04
CA GLN A 98 0.68 10.46 0.65
C GLN A 98 2.00 9.84 0.18
N LYS A 99 3.12 10.46 0.55
CA LYS A 99 4.44 9.93 0.25
C LYS A 99 4.66 8.59 0.95
N LEU A 100 4.35 8.50 2.24
CA LEU A 100 4.42 7.25 3.00
C LEU A 100 3.62 6.13 2.33
N LEU A 101 2.38 6.43 1.90
CA LEU A 101 1.55 5.45 1.20
C LEU A 101 2.21 5.02 -0.11
N THR A 102 2.66 5.97 -0.94
CA THR A 102 3.30 5.71 -2.23
C THR A 102 4.53 4.82 -2.10
N ASP A 103 5.41 5.13 -1.15
CA ASP A 103 6.63 4.36 -0.87
C ASP A 103 6.30 2.94 -0.36
N SER A 104 5.13 2.79 0.26
CA SER A 104 4.69 1.55 0.90
C SER A 104 3.85 0.63 0.02
N VAL A 105 3.26 1.12 -1.09
CA VAL A 105 2.31 0.35 -1.93
C VAL A 105 2.85 -1.02 -2.34
N ARG A 106 4.16 -1.14 -2.60
CA ARG A 106 4.78 -2.40 -3.08
C ARG A 106 4.77 -3.56 -2.07
N PHE A 107 4.57 -3.27 -0.78
CA PHE A 107 4.55 -4.28 0.28
C PHE A 107 3.22 -4.32 1.06
N LEU A 108 2.25 -3.49 0.67
CA LEU A 108 0.93 -3.46 1.28
C LEU A 108 -0.04 -4.41 0.57
N ALA A 109 -0.96 -4.97 1.34
CA ALA A 109 -2.06 -5.72 0.76
C ALA A 109 -3.00 -4.78 -0.03
N PRO A 110 -3.67 -5.24 -1.09
CA PRO A 110 -4.58 -4.39 -1.87
C PRO A 110 -5.67 -3.71 -1.04
N TYR A 111 -6.10 -4.34 0.04
CA TYR A 111 -7.07 -3.78 0.99
C TYR A 111 -6.50 -2.58 1.77
N GLU A 112 -5.26 -2.69 2.24
CA GLU A 112 -4.59 -1.62 3.01
C GLU A 112 -4.32 -0.40 2.13
N VAL A 113 -3.96 -0.62 0.86
CA VAL A 113 -3.80 0.48 -0.11
C VAL A 113 -5.11 1.23 -0.31
N ARG A 114 -6.23 0.52 -0.51
CA ARG A 114 -7.55 1.14 -0.64
C ARG A 114 -7.94 1.92 0.60
N GLN A 115 -7.74 1.32 1.79
CA GLN A 115 -8.03 1.98 3.06
C GLN A 115 -7.20 3.27 3.24
N GLY A 116 -5.91 3.23 2.90
CA GLY A 116 -5.03 4.38 2.94
C GLY A 116 -5.50 5.50 1.99
N GLN A 117 -5.85 5.15 0.75
CA GLN A 117 -6.38 6.09 -0.24
C GLN A 117 -7.70 6.74 0.23
N GLU A 118 -8.63 5.95 0.76
CA GLU A 118 -9.89 6.47 1.29
C GLU A 118 -9.66 7.44 2.47
N ALA A 119 -8.78 7.09 3.39
CA ALA A 119 -8.45 7.94 4.52
C ALA A 119 -7.82 9.27 4.06
N LEU A 120 -6.94 9.23 3.05
CA LEU A 120 -6.37 10.44 2.44
C LEU A 120 -7.45 11.33 1.81
N SER A 121 -8.38 10.76 1.05
CA SER A 121 -9.49 11.52 0.44
C SER A 121 -10.40 12.16 1.50
N ARG A 122 -10.68 11.45 2.61
CA ARG A 122 -11.46 11.99 3.73
C ARG A 122 -10.76 13.17 4.40
N LEU A 123 -9.45 13.07 4.65
CA LEU A 123 -8.65 14.16 5.22
C LEU A 123 -8.58 15.38 4.28
N GLN A 124 -8.41 15.17 2.98
CA GLN A 124 -8.46 16.22 1.97
C GLN A 124 -9.81 16.95 1.94
N ALA A 125 -10.90 16.19 2.00
CA ALA A 125 -12.25 16.76 2.05
C ALA A 125 -12.45 17.60 3.32
N ALA A 126 -11.97 17.11 4.47
CA ALA A 126 -12.05 17.84 5.74
C ALA A 126 -11.25 19.15 5.70
N LEU A 127 -10.02 19.14 5.18
CA LEU A 127 -9.21 20.35 5.01
C LEU A 127 -9.88 21.35 4.06
N THR A 128 -10.41 20.87 2.94
CA THR A 128 -11.09 21.72 1.96
C THR A 128 -12.36 22.34 2.55
N ALA A 129 -13.16 21.57 3.30
CA ALA A 129 -14.35 22.07 3.98
C ALA A 129 -14.01 23.17 4.99
N LYS A 130 -12.94 22.97 5.78
CA LYS A 130 -12.46 23.98 6.74
C LYS A 130 -11.92 25.23 6.05
N ARG A 131 -11.20 25.09 4.94
CA ARG A 131 -10.75 26.22 4.11
C ARG A 131 -11.94 27.02 3.56
N GLN A 132 -13.01 26.35 3.13
CA GLN A 132 -14.22 27.01 2.64
C GLN A 132 -15.04 27.69 3.75
N GLN A 133 -14.91 27.25 5.01
CA GLN A 133 -15.52 27.92 6.16
C GLN A 133 -14.77 29.21 6.53
N LEU A 134 -13.44 29.22 6.39
CA LEU A 134 -12.60 30.39 6.68
C LEU A 134 -12.54 31.41 5.54
N GLN A 135 -12.67 30.96 4.28
CA GLN A 135 -12.83 31.91 3.17
C GLN A 135 -14.21 32.56 3.29
N PRO A 136 -14.30 33.91 3.44
CA PRO A 136 -15.58 34.58 3.43
C PRO A 136 -16.25 34.32 2.09
N LYS A 137 -17.30 33.49 2.09
CA LYS A 137 -18.14 33.26 0.91
C LYS A 137 -18.72 34.60 0.49
N LYS A 138 -18.15 35.17 -0.59
CA LYS A 138 -18.56 36.35 -1.34
C LYS A 138 -19.80 37.05 -0.75
N ARG A 139 -19.58 37.95 0.21
CA ARG A 139 -20.55 38.96 0.67
C ARG A 139 -20.46 40.26 -0.11
N PHE A 140 -19.73 40.29 -1.24
CA PHE A 140 -19.77 41.40 -2.19
C PHE A 140 -20.96 41.27 -3.15
N SER A 141 -22.15 41.02 -2.61
CA SER A 141 -23.39 41.34 -3.32
C SER A 141 -23.72 42.78 -2.94
N ALA A 142 -23.21 43.74 -3.71
CA ALA A 142 -23.79 45.08 -3.68
C ALA A 142 -25.27 44.93 -4.08
N PRO A 143 -26.24 45.33 -3.25
CA PRO A 143 -27.63 45.34 -3.68
C PRO A 143 -27.74 46.34 -4.83
N ALA A 144 -28.09 45.86 -6.03
CA ALA A 144 -28.53 46.74 -7.10
C ALA A 144 -29.89 47.30 -6.68
N ASP A 145 -29.90 48.52 -6.16
CA ASP A 145 -31.11 49.29 -5.90
C ASP A 145 -31.92 49.40 -7.20
N LYS A 146 -33.02 48.65 -7.27
CA LYS A 146 -34.13 48.94 -8.18
C LYS A 146 -34.94 50.07 -7.56
N THR A 147 -34.45 51.30 -7.63
CA THR A 147 -35.26 52.46 -7.28
C THR A 147 -36.14 52.79 -8.47
N LYS A 148 -37.39 52.35 -8.35
CA LYS A 148 -38.56 52.77 -9.13
C LYS A 148 -38.72 54.29 -8.99
N ALA A 149 -38.12 55.06 -9.90
CA ALA A 149 -38.38 56.49 -10.03
C ALA A 149 -39.59 56.70 -10.96
N ALA A 150 -40.78 56.86 -10.38
CA ALA A 150 -41.93 57.40 -11.05
C ALA A 150 -42.45 58.61 -10.27
N HIS A 151 -42.54 59.73 -11.01
CA HIS A 151 -43.25 60.98 -10.74
C HIS A 151 -42.56 62.09 -9.92
N GLY A 152 -42.08 63.07 -10.67
CA GLY A 152 -41.88 64.47 -10.27
C GLY A 152 -41.70 65.32 -11.53
N ALA A 153 -42.81 65.88 -12.03
CA ALA A 153 -42.89 66.61 -13.29
C ALA A 153 -42.19 67.98 -13.24
N ALA A 154 -41.58 68.39 -14.36
CA ALA A 154 -41.58 69.77 -14.82
C ALA A 154 -41.20 69.82 -16.31
N SER A 155 -41.99 70.57 -17.07
CA SER A 155 -41.75 71.08 -18.42
C SER A 155 -40.36 71.71 -18.54
N ILE A 156 -39.78 71.88 -19.73
CA ILE A 156 -40.00 73.06 -20.58
C ILE A 156 -39.15 72.88 -21.88
N LEU A 157 -39.81 73.10 -23.02
CA LEU A 157 -39.33 73.57 -24.34
C LEU A 157 -38.38 72.73 -25.22
N SER A 158 -39.02 72.14 -26.24
CA SER A 158 -38.69 72.24 -27.67
C SER A 158 -37.52 73.16 -28.06
N ALA A 159 -36.52 72.58 -28.73
CA ALA A 159 -35.81 73.25 -29.82
C ALA A 159 -35.32 72.21 -30.84
N LYS A 160 -35.92 72.25 -32.03
CA LYS A 160 -35.44 71.58 -33.24
C LYS A 160 -34.17 72.29 -33.71
N VAL A 161 -33.07 71.57 -33.93
CA VAL A 161 -32.06 71.97 -34.92
C VAL A 161 -31.51 70.71 -35.59
N THR A 162 -32.01 70.47 -36.79
CA THR A 162 -31.34 69.70 -37.85
C THR A 162 -30.35 70.62 -38.54
N THR A 163 -29.07 70.25 -38.58
CA THR A 163 -28.14 70.81 -39.57
C THR A 163 -27.26 69.68 -40.10
N LYS A 164 -27.57 69.27 -41.34
CA LYS A 164 -26.61 68.64 -42.24
C LYS A 164 -25.75 69.75 -42.85
N TYR A 165 -24.44 69.51 -42.92
CA TYR A 165 -23.63 69.82 -44.08
C TYR A 165 -22.72 68.64 -44.32
#